data_AF-A0A0B7GXI2-F1
#
_entry.id   AF-A0A0B7GXI2-F1
#
_cell.length_a   1.000
_cell.length_b   1.000
_cell.length_c   1.000
_cell.angle_alpha   90.00
_cell.angle_beta   90.00
_cell.angle_gamma   90.00
#
_symmetry.space_group_name_H-M   'P 1'
#
loop_
_entity.id
_entity.type
_entity.pdbx_description
1 polymer ?
#
loop_
_entity_poly.entity_id
_entity_poly.type
_entity_poly.pdbx_seq_one_letter_code
_entity_poly.pdbx_strand_id
1 'polypeptide(L)'
;MLAFRILYRFNDKILKRLISTLLIICLVLLSVFLLSARLRQKKNQKLQKEFSFLLYQLNEIESYSFQVLANKALNRTFEEYINSDEVYQVSKWNTEFSTFTEGIIQKNPFVRDVIFFPLNDVKKKALTVREDLSFNEIQIMRTPFVRDKAKDLNGRFFWYTADNHLAGLRLIKNYRSNLPIGILCFYVNTEYILNLSEKLKYMGKVLILDVNTRAILFPSDLSDEKPLPAKPSGWYKGFSYHTVFSVSDSKEQNNALAIVSIDRPIIGFILYSHVSLYLFLFLLGVLILLYYLQRKQRQEKLQAQERELFFDCLKNFNLSKREYIILELICQGSTGKEIAYKLNLKEQTIKNYTSRLYKKLGVTGRVEACQRINSLIMEAKKTVKY
;
A
#
# COMPACT_ATOMS: atom_id res chain seq x y z
N MET A 1 -9.48 28.98 -27.27
CA MET A 1 -10.56 29.31 -28.23
C MET A 1 -10.81 28.22 -29.28
N LEU A 2 -9.80 27.57 -29.86
CA LEU A 2 -9.99 26.54 -30.90
C LEU A 2 -10.80 25.30 -30.43
N ALA A 3 -10.49 24.75 -29.24
CA ALA A 3 -11.21 23.62 -28.66
C ALA A 3 -12.71 23.93 -28.40
N PHE A 4 -13.03 25.19 -28.11
CA PHE A 4 -14.40 25.66 -27.86
C PHE A 4 -15.25 25.69 -29.14
N ARG A 5 -14.64 26.03 -30.28
CA ARG A 5 -15.31 26.00 -31.61
C ARG A 5 -15.57 24.57 -32.11
N ILE A 6 -14.68 23.62 -31.79
CA ILE A 6 -14.82 22.22 -32.20
C ILE A 6 -15.99 21.55 -31.45
N LEU A 7 -16.12 21.82 -30.15
CA LEU A 7 -17.24 21.32 -29.32
C LEU A 7 -18.60 21.92 -29.70
N TYR A 8 -18.63 23.17 -30.19
CA TYR A 8 -19.87 23.83 -30.64
C TYR A 8 -20.51 23.16 -31.88
N ARG A 9 -19.73 22.38 -32.64
CA ARG A 9 -20.20 21.64 -33.82
C ARG A 9 -20.75 20.25 -33.51
N PHE A 10 -20.57 19.72 -32.30
CA PHE A 10 -21.01 18.37 -31.99
C PHE A 10 -22.51 18.35 -31.66
N ASN A 11 -23.26 17.58 -32.45
CA ASN A 11 -24.68 17.32 -32.23
C ASN A 11 -24.91 16.75 -30.81
N ASP A 12 -25.96 17.19 -30.10
CA ASP A 12 -26.31 16.75 -28.74
C ASP A 12 -26.39 15.21 -28.62
N LYS A 13 -26.75 14.52 -29.71
CA LYS A 13 -26.73 13.04 -29.80
C LYS A 13 -25.31 12.45 -29.77
N ILE A 14 -24.34 13.09 -30.44
CA ILE A 14 -22.95 12.61 -30.50
C ILE A 14 -22.26 12.83 -29.16
N LEU A 15 -22.47 14.00 -28.53
CA LEU A 15 -21.91 14.30 -27.21
C LEU A 15 -22.42 13.31 -26.15
N LYS A 16 -23.73 12.97 -26.17
CA LYS A 16 -24.29 11.94 -25.28
C LYS A 16 -23.65 10.57 -25.48
N ARG A 17 -23.42 10.15 -26.72
CA ARG A 17 -22.71 8.88 -27.04
C ARG A 17 -21.26 8.90 -26.57
N LEU A 18 -20.59 10.05 -26.67
CA LEU A 18 -19.20 10.21 -26.25
C LEU A 18 -19.07 10.17 -24.72
N ILE A 19 -19.99 10.82 -24.00
CA ILE A 19 -20.08 10.74 -22.53
C ILE A 19 -20.38 9.31 -22.09
N SER A 20 -21.34 8.61 -22.72
CA SER A 20 -21.68 7.24 -22.34
C SER A 20 -20.52 6.26 -22.56
N THR A 21 -19.79 6.40 -23.67
CA THR A 21 -18.62 5.56 -23.95
C THR A 21 -17.46 5.82 -22.98
N LEU A 22 -17.15 7.09 -22.69
CA LEU A 22 -16.15 7.45 -21.68
C LEU A 22 -16.51 6.91 -20.29
N LEU A 23 -17.79 6.95 -19.92
CA LEU A 23 -18.27 6.45 -18.63
C LEU A 23 -18.13 4.92 -18.53
N ILE A 24 -18.38 4.18 -19.61
CA ILE A 24 -18.12 2.74 -19.69
C ILE A 24 -16.62 2.46 -19.54
N ILE A 25 -15.76 3.20 -20.23
CA ILE A 25 -14.29 3.04 -20.14
C ILE A 25 -13.82 3.30 -18.69
N CYS A 26 -14.32 4.36 -18.04
CA CYS A 26 -14.04 4.63 -16.63
C CYS A 26 -14.44 3.46 -15.72
N LEU A 27 -15.64 2.90 -15.89
CA LEU A 27 -16.11 1.76 -15.10
C LEU A 27 -15.24 0.52 -15.29
N VAL A 28 -14.79 0.26 -16.53
CA VAL A 28 -13.88 -0.85 -16.84
C VAL A 28 -12.51 -0.63 -16.19
N LEU A 29 -11.93 0.58 -16.28
CA LEU A 29 -10.65 0.87 -15.66
C LEU A 29 -10.71 0.75 -14.12
N LEU A 30 -11.80 1.23 -13.52
CA LEU A 30 -12.03 1.11 -12.09
C LEU A 30 -12.20 -0.36 -11.66
N SER A 31 -12.95 -1.17 -12.41
CA SER A 31 -13.13 -2.59 -12.10
C SER A 31 -11.83 -3.38 -12.21
N VAL A 32 -11.01 -3.08 -13.23
CA VAL A 32 -9.67 -3.65 -13.41
C VAL A 32 -8.74 -3.24 -12.25
N PHE A 33 -8.76 -1.97 -11.85
CA PHE A 33 -8.01 -1.49 -10.69
C PHE A 33 -8.40 -2.24 -9.41
N LEU A 34 -9.70 -2.31 -9.11
CA LEU A 34 -10.23 -2.99 -7.92
C LEU A 34 -9.91 -4.50 -7.93
N LEU A 35 -10.02 -5.16 -9.08
CA LEU A 35 -9.67 -6.57 -9.23
C LEU A 35 -8.18 -6.78 -8.99
N SER A 36 -7.31 -5.94 -9.57
CA SER A 36 -5.86 -6.03 -9.37
C SER A 36 -5.46 -5.79 -7.90
N ALA A 37 -6.12 -4.86 -7.21
CA ALA A 37 -5.91 -4.60 -5.80
C ALA A 37 -6.34 -5.79 -4.93
N ARG A 38 -7.51 -6.39 -5.23
CA ARG A 38 -8.03 -7.56 -4.51
C ARG A 38 -7.14 -8.80 -4.71
N LEU A 39 -6.66 -9.02 -5.93
CA LEU A 39 -5.71 -10.10 -6.23
C LEU A 39 -4.40 -9.90 -5.48
N ARG A 40 -3.86 -8.67 -5.44
CA ARG A 40 -2.66 -8.32 -4.66
C ARG A 40 -2.86 -8.59 -3.17
N GLN A 41 -3.97 -8.13 -2.59
CA GLN A 41 -4.27 -8.35 -1.19
C GLN A 41 -4.35 -9.85 -0.85
N LYS A 42 -5.04 -10.65 -1.70
CA LYS A 42 -5.15 -12.10 -1.50
C LYS A 42 -3.78 -12.79 -1.61
N LYS A 43 -2.92 -12.37 -2.54
CA LYS A 43 -1.54 -12.88 -2.65
C LYS A 43 -0.73 -12.53 -1.40
N ASN A 44 -0.78 -11.28 -0.95
CA ASN A 44 -0.06 -10.81 0.24
C ASN A 44 -0.50 -11.55 1.51
N GLN A 45 -1.80 -11.79 1.68
CA GLN A 45 -2.30 -12.57 2.82
C GLN A 45 -1.78 -14.01 2.83
N LYS A 46 -1.69 -14.66 1.67
CA LYS A 46 -1.17 -16.02 1.56
C LYS A 46 0.34 -16.06 1.81
N LEU A 47 1.07 -15.12 1.22
CA LEU A 47 2.50 -14.95 1.46
C LEU A 47 2.78 -14.71 2.96
N GLN A 48 1.99 -13.84 3.61
CA GLN A 48 2.13 -13.57 5.04
C GLN A 48 1.91 -14.84 5.89
N LYS A 49 0.96 -15.70 5.53
CA LYS A 49 0.78 -16.99 6.21
C LYS A 49 1.99 -17.91 6.07
N GLU A 50 2.56 -17.99 4.86
CA GLU A 50 3.77 -18.78 4.60
C GLU A 50 4.98 -18.24 5.40
N PHE A 51 5.13 -16.91 5.50
CA PHE A 51 6.13 -16.28 6.38
C PHE A 51 5.91 -16.55 7.85
N SER A 52 4.68 -16.40 8.34
CA SER A 52 4.33 -16.67 9.74
C SER A 52 4.66 -18.11 10.12
N PHE A 53 4.50 -19.07 9.19
CA PHE A 53 4.91 -20.44 9.40
C PHE A 53 6.43 -20.58 9.59
N LEU A 54 7.25 -20.01 8.69
CA LEU A 54 8.71 -20.05 8.82
C LEU A 54 9.19 -19.39 10.13
N LEU A 55 8.62 -18.22 10.44
CA LEU A 55 8.94 -17.46 11.64
C LEU A 55 8.60 -18.26 12.91
N TYR A 56 7.44 -18.91 12.92
CA TYR A 56 7.01 -19.77 14.01
C TYR A 56 8.01 -20.91 14.24
N GLN A 57 8.40 -21.63 13.18
CA GLN A 57 9.36 -22.73 13.26
C GLN A 57 10.73 -22.29 13.79
N LEU A 58 11.21 -21.10 13.41
CA LEU A 58 12.46 -20.53 13.93
C LEU A 58 12.33 -20.08 15.39
N ASN A 59 11.21 -19.47 15.77
CA ASN A 59 10.97 -19.07 17.16
C ASN A 59 10.85 -20.27 18.11
N GLU A 60 10.33 -21.39 17.65
CA GLU A 60 10.29 -22.64 18.42
C GLU A 60 11.69 -23.12 18.84
N ILE A 61 12.75 -22.76 18.10
CA ILE A 61 14.14 -23.08 18.46
C ILE A 61 14.52 -22.43 19.80
N GLU A 62 14.08 -21.18 20.04
CA GLU A 62 14.30 -20.54 21.32
C GLU A 62 13.56 -21.30 22.44
N SER A 63 12.32 -21.72 22.20
CA SER A 63 11.55 -22.55 23.14
C SER A 63 12.27 -23.87 23.49
N TYR A 64 12.87 -24.54 22.51
CA TYR A 64 13.67 -25.74 22.76
C TYR A 64 14.93 -25.46 23.58
N SER A 65 15.58 -24.32 23.35
CA SER A 65 16.72 -23.91 24.17
C SER A 65 16.34 -23.67 25.64
N PHE A 66 15.10 -23.28 25.93
CA PHE A 66 14.58 -23.21 27.31
C PHE A 66 14.35 -24.60 27.91
N GLN A 67 13.89 -25.57 27.13
CA GLN A 67 13.70 -26.95 27.60
C GLN A 67 15.03 -27.59 28.02
N VAL A 68 16.10 -27.35 27.25
CA VAL A 68 17.47 -27.77 27.62
C VAL A 68 17.92 -27.09 28.91
N LEU A 69 17.73 -25.77 29.04
CA LEU A 69 18.07 -25.04 30.27
C LEU A 69 17.34 -25.55 31.51
N ALA A 70 16.07 -25.92 31.38
CA ALA A 70 15.24 -26.39 32.49
C ALA A 70 15.63 -27.80 32.97
N ASN A 71 16.39 -28.56 32.17
CA ASN A 71 16.77 -29.92 32.49
C ASN A 71 17.97 -29.96 33.45
N LYS A 72 17.68 -30.20 34.74
CA LYS A 72 18.70 -30.31 35.80
C LYS A 72 19.65 -31.49 35.61
N ALA A 73 19.17 -32.61 35.05
CA ALA A 73 20.04 -33.76 34.79
C ALA A 73 21.08 -33.40 33.74
N LEU A 74 20.63 -32.79 32.64
CA LEU A 74 21.52 -32.36 31.56
C LEU A 74 22.50 -31.27 31.99
N ASN A 75 22.10 -30.37 32.89
CA ASN A 75 23.02 -29.40 33.48
C ASN A 75 24.15 -30.06 34.28
N ARG A 76 23.85 -31.14 35.02
CA ARG A 76 24.87 -31.94 35.72
C ARG A 76 25.79 -32.64 34.72
N THR A 77 25.24 -33.21 33.65
CA THR A 77 26.01 -33.80 32.56
C THR A 77 27.00 -32.80 31.98
N PHE A 78 26.58 -31.55 31.73
CA PHE A 78 27.47 -30.50 31.25
C PHE A 78 28.55 -30.12 32.27
N GLU A 79 28.23 -30.07 33.55
CA GLU A 79 29.20 -29.81 34.62
C GLU A 79 30.26 -30.92 34.72
N GLU A 80 29.83 -32.19 34.74
CA GLU A 80 30.75 -33.34 34.71
C GLU A 80 31.62 -33.33 33.45
N TYR A 81 31.03 -33.01 32.31
CA TYR A 81 31.73 -32.91 31.04
C TYR A 81 32.78 -31.81 31.08
N ILE A 82 32.48 -30.62 31.59
CA ILE A 82 33.47 -29.53 31.63
C ILE A 82 34.62 -29.85 32.58
N ASN A 83 34.33 -30.43 33.74
CA ASN A 83 35.33 -30.72 34.76
C ASN A 83 36.20 -31.96 34.46
N SER A 84 35.90 -32.72 33.42
CA SER A 84 36.74 -33.86 33.02
C SER A 84 38.01 -33.40 32.31
N ASP A 85 39.11 -34.14 32.47
CA ASP A 85 40.35 -33.90 31.71
C ASP A 85 40.28 -34.44 30.27
N GLU A 86 39.18 -35.13 29.93
CA GLU A 86 38.96 -35.74 28.62
C GLU A 86 38.70 -34.69 27.53
N VAL A 87 39.60 -34.61 26.56
CA VAL A 87 39.51 -33.65 25.44
C VAL A 87 38.69 -34.19 24.27
N TYR A 88 38.84 -35.49 23.95
CA TYR A 88 38.25 -36.09 22.74
C TYR A 88 37.21 -37.17 23.04
N GLN A 89 37.35 -37.91 24.14
CA GLN A 89 36.47 -39.02 24.48
C GLN A 89 35.24 -38.53 25.24
N VAL A 90 34.24 -38.08 24.48
CA VAL A 90 33.04 -37.43 25.04
C VAL A 90 31.81 -38.34 25.12
N SER A 91 31.94 -39.63 24.77
CA SER A 91 30.81 -40.54 24.56
C SER A 91 29.84 -40.62 25.73
N LYS A 92 30.33 -40.66 26.99
CA LYS A 92 29.49 -40.72 28.20
C LYS A 92 28.46 -39.59 28.22
N TRP A 93 28.95 -38.35 28.10
CA TRP A 93 28.10 -37.15 28.16
C TRP A 93 27.33 -36.94 26.86
N ASN A 94 27.90 -37.35 25.73
CA ASN A 94 27.25 -37.22 24.44
C ASN A 94 26.01 -38.10 24.34
N THR A 95 26.01 -39.31 24.90
CA THR A 95 24.83 -40.18 24.92
C THR A 95 23.66 -39.55 25.69
N GLU A 96 23.91 -39.00 26.87
CA GLU A 96 22.87 -38.32 27.66
C GLU A 96 22.35 -37.06 26.95
N PHE A 97 23.25 -36.27 26.38
CA PHE A 97 22.91 -35.08 25.62
C PHE A 97 22.10 -35.42 24.36
N SER A 98 22.60 -36.31 23.52
CA SER A 98 21.98 -36.68 22.25
C SER A 98 20.60 -37.31 22.47
N THR A 99 20.44 -38.18 23.47
CA THR A 99 19.13 -38.79 23.78
C THR A 99 18.06 -37.74 24.07
N PHE A 100 18.41 -36.67 24.79
CA PHE A 100 17.46 -35.58 25.09
C PHE A 100 17.17 -34.72 23.85
N THR A 101 18.22 -34.32 23.12
CA THR A 101 18.10 -33.37 22.00
C THR A 101 17.60 -34.01 20.71
N GLU A 102 17.75 -35.32 20.53
CA GLU A 102 17.22 -36.07 19.39
C GLU A 102 15.69 -35.93 19.31
N GLY A 103 15.00 -35.94 20.46
CA GLY A 103 13.56 -35.68 20.54
C GLY A 103 13.15 -34.25 20.12
N ILE A 104 14.07 -33.28 20.20
CA ILE A 104 13.87 -31.92 19.69
C ILE A 104 14.03 -31.90 18.16
N ILE A 105 15.13 -32.49 17.65
CA ILE A 105 15.42 -32.54 16.21
C ILE A 105 14.30 -33.26 15.44
N GLN A 106 13.79 -34.37 15.97
CA GLN A 106 12.69 -35.11 15.35
C GLN A 106 11.39 -34.29 15.23
N LYS A 107 11.15 -33.35 16.16
CA LYS A 107 9.93 -32.53 16.16
C LYS A 107 10.02 -31.32 15.22
N ASN A 108 11.22 -30.81 14.96
CA ASN A 108 11.41 -29.62 14.14
C ASN A 108 12.53 -29.83 13.11
N PRO A 109 12.20 -30.06 11.83
CA PRO A 109 13.18 -30.29 10.77
C PRO A 109 14.03 -29.05 10.43
N PHE A 110 13.69 -27.87 10.98
CA PHE A 110 14.51 -26.66 10.85
C PHE A 110 15.78 -26.74 11.69
N VAL A 111 15.87 -27.66 12.67
CA VAL A 111 17.08 -27.91 13.43
C VAL A 111 17.86 -29.03 12.74
N ARG A 112 19.06 -28.71 12.22
CA ARG A 112 19.96 -29.71 11.61
C ARG A 112 20.67 -30.52 12.69
N ASP A 113 21.26 -29.83 13.66
CA ASP A 113 21.97 -30.46 14.79
C ASP A 113 21.91 -29.53 16.01
N VAL A 114 22.11 -30.10 17.19
CA VAL A 114 22.27 -29.35 18.45
C VAL A 114 23.65 -29.63 19.00
N ILE A 115 24.38 -28.57 19.29
CA ILE A 115 25.77 -28.63 19.71
C ILE A 115 25.89 -28.00 21.08
N PHE A 116 26.70 -28.62 21.94
CA PHE A 116 27.15 -27.99 23.17
C PHE A 116 28.68 -27.98 23.22
N PHE A 117 29.26 -26.82 23.52
CA PHE A 117 30.71 -26.69 23.68
C PHE A 117 31.09 -25.82 24.88
N PRO A 118 32.26 -26.07 25.51
CA PRO A 118 32.71 -25.30 26.65
C PRO A 118 33.01 -23.85 26.25
N LEU A 119 32.78 -22.92 27.17
CA LEU A 119 33.04 -21.50 26.91
C LEU A 119 34.54 -21.20 26.82
N ASN A 120 35.33 -21.76 27.74
CA ASN A 120 36.74 -21.43 27.89
C ASN A 120 37.69 -22.44 27.23
N ASP A 121 37.26 -23.69 27.05
CA ASP A 121 38.06 -24.74 26.44
C ASP A 121 37.65 -24.98 24.97
N VAL A 122 38.44 -24.41 24.05
CA VAL A 122 38.21 -24.53 22.60
C VAL A 122 38.75 -25.85 22.05
N LYS A 123 39.67 -26.52 22.76
CA LYS A 123 40.27 -27.77 22.29
C LYS A 123 39.36 -28.97 22.52
N LYS A 124 38.56 -28.92 23.58
CA LYS A 124 37.58 -29.97 23.91
C LYS A 124 36.60 -30.21 22.75
N LYS A 125 36.35 -31.48 22.42
CA LYS A 125 35.40 -31.91 21.39
C LYS A 125 33.98 -31.53 21.85
N ALA A 126 33.22 -30.89 20.97
CA ALA A 126 31.83 -30.52 21.25
C ALA A 126 30.94 -31.76 21.39
N LEU A 127 29.89 -31.66 22.21
CA LEU A 127 28.80 -32.63 22.22
C LEU A 127 27.87 -32.32 21.05
N THR A 128 27.46 -33.35 20.31
CA THR A 128 26.67 -33.25 19.07
C THR A 128 25.65 -34.39 19.02
N VAL A 129 24.52 -34.17 18.37
CA VAL A 129 23.47 -35.20 18.32
C VAL A 129 23.79 -36.25 17.27
N ARG A 130 24.09 -35.81 16.04
CA ARG A 130 24.20 -36.71 14.88
C ARG A 130 25.59 -36.75 14.23
N GLU A 131 26.54 -35.97 14.74
CA GLU A 131 27.86 -35.77 14.10
C GLU A 131 27.75 -35.33 12.62
N ASP A 132 26.62 -34.73 12.24
CA ASP A 132 26.28 -34.32 10.87
C ASP A 132 27.04 -33.05 10.43
N LEU A 133 27.76 -32.40 11.36
CA LEU A 133 28.47 -31.16 11.15
C LEU A 133 29.97 -31.40 10.99
N SER A 134 30.54 -30.75 9.98
CA SER A 134 31.98 -30.74 9.75
C SER A 134 32.72 -29.98 10.86
N PHE A 135 34.02 -30.26 10.99
CA PHE A 135 34.88 -29.54 11.93
C PHE A 135 34.83 -28.02 11.73
N ASN A 136 34.84 -27.55 10.48
CA ASN A 136 34.81 -26.13 10.14
C ASN A 136 33.50 -25.46 10.58
N GLU A 137 32.36 -26.11 10.33
CA GLU A 137 31.04 -25.62 10.76
C GLU A 137 30.97 -25.43 12.29
N ILE A 138 31.57 -26.37 13.05
CA ILE A 138 31.66 -26.25 14.51
C ILE A 138 32.59 -25.10 14.92
N GLN A 139 33.76 -24.93 14.28
CA GLN A 139 34.70 -23.86 14.63
C GLN A 139 34.14 -22.46 14.36
N ILE A 140 33.35 -22.28 13.29
CA ILE A 140 32.67 -21.02 12.97
C ILE A 140 31.75 -20.56 14.11
N MET A 141 31.18 -21.52 14.86
CA MET A 141 30.33 -21.24 16.03
C MET A 141 31.13 -21.02 17.33
N ARG A 142 32.44 -21.30 17.36
CA ARG A 142 33.31 -21.21 18.55
C ARG A 142 34.23 -19.99 18.54
N THR A 143 33.95 -19.00 17.70
CA THR A 143 34.79 -17.79 17.57
C THR A 143 34.81 -16.97 18.87
N PRO A 144 35.88 -16.17 19.11
CA PRO A 144 35.91 -15.23 20.25
C PRO A 144 34.69 -14.31 20.29
N PHE A 145 34.26 -13.81 19.12
CA PHE A 145 33.07 -12.96 19.00
C PHE A 145 31.80 -13.62 19.55
N VAL A 146 31.54 -14.88 19.21
CA VAL A 146 30.37 -15.61 19.72
C VAL A 146 30.43 -15.76 21.24
N ARG A 147 31.62 -16.01 21.78
CA ARG A 147 31.82 -16.18 23.23
C ARG A 147 31.60 -14.88 24.00
N ASP A 148 32.16 -13.78 23.52
CA ASP A 148 32.01 -12.48 24.15
C ASP A 148 30.56 -12.01 24.08
N LYS A 149 29.91 -12.16 22.92
CA LYS A 149 28.47 -11.88 22.75
C LYS A 149 27.60 -12.73 23.69
N ALA A 150 27.90 -14.02 23.84
CA ALA A 150 27.18 -14.90 24.74
C ALA A 150 27.33 -14.49 26.21
N LYS A 151 28.52 -14.06 26.63
CA LYS A 151 28.79 -13.53 27.98
C LYS A 151 28.01 -12.24 28.23
N ASP A 152 28.05 -11.29 27.30
CA ASP A 152 27.35 -10.00 27.39
C ASP A 152 25.83 -10.18 27.50
N LEU A 153 25.29 -11.13 26.74
CA LEU A 153 23.85 -11.46 26.76
C LEU A 153 23.44 -12.29 27.98
N ASN A 154 24.40 -12.81 28.75
CA ASN A 154 24.24 -13.39 30.07
C ASN A 154 23.18 -14.51 30.16
N GLY A 155 23.04 -15.32 29.11
CA GLY A 155 22.06 -16.42 29.03
C GLY A 155 20.83 -16.11 28.18
N ARG A 156 20.68 -14.90 27.64
CA ARG A 156 19.67 -14.61 26.61
C ARG A 156 20.01 -15.35 25.31
N PHE A 157 18.96 -15.74 24.59
CA PHE A 157 19.11 -16.39 23.29
C PHE A 157 19.46 -15.35 22.23
N PHE A 158 20.29 -15.73 21.26
CA PHE A 158 20.61 -14.86 20.14
C PHE A 158 20.89 -15.64 18.87
N TRP A 159 20.58 -15.03 17.75
CA TRP A 159 20.98 -15.54 16.45
C TRP A 159 22.41 -15.13 16.11
N TYR A 160 23.12 -16.03 15.47
CA TYR A 160 24.44 -15.81 14.91
C TYR A 160 24.52 -16.39 13.51
N THR A 161 25.24 -15.68 12.65
CA THR A 161 25.31 -15.96 11.23
C THR A 161 26.74 -15.78 10.74
N ALA A 162 27.23 -16.75 9.98
CA ALA A 162 28.57 -16.76 9.41
C ALA A 162 28.63 -17.74 8.24
N ASP A 163 29.25 -17.35 7.13
CA ASP A 163 29.52 -18.20 5.95
C ASP A 163 28.31 -19.03 5.47
N ASN A 164 27.15 -18.39 5.32
CA ASN A 164 25.86 -19.00 4.97
C ASN A 164 25.26 -19.98 6.00
N HIS A 165 25.84 -20.03 7.20
CA HIS A 165 25.32 -20.78 8.32
C HIS A 165 24.51 -19.88 9.25
N LEU A 166 23.45 -20.46 9.81
CA LEU A 166 22.56 -19.81 10.76
C LEU A 166 22.45 -20.69 11.99
N ALA A 167 22.65 -20.10 13.17
CA ALA A 167 22.48 -20.80 14.42
C ALA A 167 21.83 -19.92 15.49
N GLY A 168 21.01 -20.54 16.33
CA GLY A 168 20.48 -19.96 17.55
C GLY A 168 21.33 -20.39 18.74
N LEU A 169 21.90 -19.45 19.47
CA LEU A 169 22.82 -19.73 20.56
C LEU A 169 22.34 -19.19 21.89
N ARG A 170 22.78 -19.86 22.95
CA ARG A 170 22.48 -19.47 24.32
C ARG A 170 23.60 -19.91 25.26
N LEU A 171 23.97 -19.01 26.16
CA LEU A 171 24.91 -19.32 27.24
C LEU A 171 24.21 -20.20 28.31
N ILE A 172 24.79 -21.35 28.60
CA ILE A 172 24.36 -22.24 29.68
C ILE A 172 25.19 -21.95 30.93
N LYS A 173 24.50 -21.80 32.05
CA LYS A 173 25.11 -21.59 33.37
C LYS A 173 24.86 -22.79 34.25
N ASN A 174 25.73 -22.97 35.24
CA ASN A 174 25.55 -23.95 36.28
C ASN A 174 24.34 -23.57 37.13
N TYR A 175 23.46 -24.53 37.38
CA TYR A 175 22.23 -24.28 38.14
C TYR A 175 22.50 -23.86 39.60
N ARG A 176 23.61 -24.31 40.19
CA ARG A 176 23.98 -24.03 41.59
C ARG A 176 24.84 -22.78 41.72
N SER A 177 25.96 -22.72 40.99
CA SER A 177 26.93 -21.62 41.11
C SER A 177 26.60 -20.40 40.25
N ASN A 178 25.65 -20.53 39.31
CA ASN A 178 25.31 -19.51 38.31
C ASN A 178 26.51 -19.07 37.43
N LEU A 179 27.60 -19.83 37.45
CA LEU A 179 28.78 -19.58 36.63
C LEU A 179 28.53 -20.08 35.19
N PRO A 180 29.09 -19.40 34.18
CA PRO A 180 28.96 -19.83 32.80
C PRO A 180 29.73 -21.12 32.56
N ILE A 181 29.03 -22.12 32.03
CA ILE A 181 29.58 -23.44 31.70
C ILE A 181 30.02 -23.43 30.23
N GLY A 182 29.04 -23.30 29.33
CA GLY A 182 29.27 -23.47 27.90
C GLY A 182 28.18 -22.82 27.08
N ILE A 183 28.26 -22.98 25.76
CA ILE A 183 27.30 -22.43 24.82
C ILE A 183 26.55 -23.60 24.19
N LEU A 184 25.22 -23.50 24.24
CA LEU A 184 24.30 -24.33 23.51
C LEU A 184 24.01 -23.67 22.17
N CYS A 185 24.12 -24.42 21.09
CA CYS A 185 23.96 -23.96 19.72
C CYS A 185 22.98 -24.87 18.98
N PHE A 186 21.90 -24.29 18.47
CA PHE A 186 20.96 -24.95 17.56
C PHE A 186 21.32 -24.56 16.14
N TYR A 187 21.88 -25.51 15.40
CA TYR A 187 22.25 -25.30 14.02
C TYR A 187 21.02 -25.39 13.13
N VAL A 188 20.75 -24.36 12.34
CA VAL A 188 19.57 -24.32 11.48
C VAL A 188 19.85 -25.06 10.17
N ASN A 189 18.89 -25.87 9.74
CA ASN A 189 18.92 -26.55 8.45
C ASN A 189 18.55 -25.56 7.32
N THR A 190 19.55 -24.80 6.88
CA THR A 190 19.37 -23.76 5.86
C THR A 190 18.97 -24.33 4.50
N GLU A 191 19.50 -25.49 4.13
CA GLU A 191 19.14 -26.21 2.90
C GLU A 191 17.66 -26.65 2.92
N TYR A 192 17.18 -27.18 4.04
CA TYR A 192 15.77 -27.51 4.21
C TYR A 192 14.87 -26.28 4.08
N ILE A 193 15.25 -25.14 4.67
CA ILE A 193 14.48 -23.89 4.55
C ILE A 193 14.43 -23.41 3.09
N LEU A 194 15.55 -23.47 2.37
CA LEU A 194 15.62 -23.10 0.96
C LEU A 194 14.72 -24.03 0.12
N ASN A 195 14.87 -25.35 0.26
CA ASN A 195 14.06 -26.34 -0.44
C ASN A 195 12.55 -26.23 -0.11
N LEU A 196 12.22 -25.92 1.15
CA LEU A 196 10.85 -25.66 1.56
C LEU A 196 10.31 -24.39 0.91
N SER A 197 11.11 -23.32 0.87
CA SER A 197 10.71 -22.06 0.25
C SER A 197 10.40 -22.19 -1.23
N GLU A 198 11.14 -23.04 -1.96
CA GLU A 198 10.87 -23.32 -3.37
C GLU A 198 9.58 -24.12 -3.60
N LYS A 199 9.16 -24.92 -2.61
CA LYS A 199 7.89 -25.67 -2.65
C LYS A 199 6.68 -24.81 -2.27
N LEU A 200 6.90 -23.68 -1.60
CA LEU A 200 5.82 -22.78 -1.20
C LEU A 200 5.28 -22.04 -2.42
N LYS A 201 3.96 -21.97 -2.54
CA LYS A 201 3.29 -21.57 -3.79
C LYS A 201 3.35 -20.06 -4.02
N TYR A 202 3.41 -19.27 -2.94
CA TYR A 202 3.36 -17.80 -3.03
C TYR A 202 4.67 -17.14 -2.63
N MET A 203 5.59 -17.89 -2.01
CA MET A 203 6.92 -17.45 -1.65
C MET A 203 7.89 -17.77 -2.80
N GLY A 204 8.59 -16.76 -3.29
CA GLY A 204 9.71 -16.92 -4.20
C GLY A 204 10.99 -17.27 -3.44
N LYS A 205 12.12 -16.83 -4.01
CA LYS A 205 13.45 -17.02 -3.45
C LYS A 205 13.55 -16.33 -2.07
N VAL A 206 13.77 -17.10 -1.00
CA VAL A 206 13.91 -16.56 0.37
C VAL A 206 15.33 -16.12 0.65
N LEU A 207 15.45 -14.91 1.18
CA LEU A 207 16.65 -14.36 1.78
C LEU A 207 16.44 -14.28 3.29
N ILE A 208 17.40 -14.80 4.04
CA ILE A 208 17.52 -14.47 5.47
C ILE A 208 18.62 -13.43 5.61
N LEU A 209 18.29 -12.32 6.25
CA LEU A 209 19.17 -11.19 6.49
C LEU A 209 19.42 -11.05 8.00
N ASP A 210 20.68 -10.81 8.38
CA ASP A 210 21.02 -10.38 9.74
C ASP A 210 20.64 -8.90 9.95
N VAL A 211 20.60 -8.43 11.20
CA VAL A 211 20.43 -7.02 11.62
C VAL A 211 21.44 -6.09 10.94
N ASN A 212 22.61 -6.63 10.60
CA ASN A 212 23.64 -5.92 9.85
C ASN A 212 23.42 -5.91 8.32
N THR A 213 22.25 -6.34 7.84
CA THR A 213 21.88 -6.43 6.42
C THR A 213 22.81 -7.30 5.57
N ARG A 214 23.59 -8.18 6.20
CA ARG A 214 24.34 -9.22 5.48
C ARG A 214 23.34 -10.29 5.05
N ALA A 215 23.29 -10.57 3.76
CA ALA A 215 22.50 -11.66 3.23
C ALA A 215 23.23 -12.98 3.53
N ILE A 216 22.52 -13.91 4.17
CA ILE A 216 23.09 -15.14 4.72
C ILE A 216 22.69 -16.33 3.85
N LEU A 217 21.47 -16.32 3.29
CA LEU A 217 20.99 -17.40 2.44
C LEU A 217 20.64 -16.86 1.07
N PHE A 218 21.33 -17.40 0.08
CA PHE A 218 21.03 -17.20 -1.33
C PHE A 218 20.49 -18.51 -1.89
N PRO A 219 19.46 -18.45 -2.73
CA PRO A 219 19.25 -19.48 -3.74
C PRO A 219 20.55 -19.62 -4.53
N SER A 220 20.96 -20.85 -4.82
CA SER A 220 22.20 -21.21 -5.54
C SER A 220 22.54 -20.29 -6.71
N ASP A 221 21.53 -19.81 -7.44
CA ASP A 221 21.72 -19.00 -8.66
C ASP A 221 21.94 -17.48 -8.42
N LEU A 222 22.03 -17.04 -7.16
CA LEU A 222 22.24 -15.62 -6.79
C LEU A 222 23.61 -15.34 -6.18
N SER A 223 24.46 -16.35 -5.98
CA SER A 223 25.75 -16.21 -5.31
C SER A 223 26.78 -15.39 -6.11
N ASP A 224 26.67 -15.36 -7.45
CA ASP A 224 27.82 -14.97 -8.29
C ASP A 224 27.70 -13.63 -9.04
N GLU A 225 26.53 -12.95 -9.10
CA GLU A 225 26.37 -11.88 -10.10
C GLU A 225 25.79 -10.52 -9.66
N LYS A 226 25.35 -10.30 -8.42
CA LYS A 226 24.74 -8.99 -8.08
C LYS A 226 25.20 -8.39 -6.76
N PRO A 227 25.75 -7.16 -6.76
CA PRO A 227 25.98 -6.44 -5.52
C PRO A 227 24.65 -6.23 -4.81
N LEU A 228 24.59 -6.68 -3.55
CA LEU A 228 23.47 -6.42 -2.67
C LEU A 228 23.28 -4.90 -2.51
N PRO A 229 22.03 -4.41 -2.40
CA PRO A 229 21.79 -3.00 -2.13
C PRO A 229 22.43 -2.63 -0.77
N ALA A 230 23.37 -1.68 -0.80
CA ALA A 230 24.02 -1.16 0.39
C ALA A 230 22.99 -0.58 1.37
N LYS A 231 23.22 -0.79 2.68
CA LYS A 231 22.42 -0.37 3.84
C LYS A 231 21.82 1.05 3.68
N PRO A 232 20.56 1.21 3.24
CA PRO A 232 19.86 2.48 3.21
C PRO A 232 19.06 2.64 4.50
N SER A 233 19.30 3.75 5.20
CA SER A 233 18.39 4.26 6.23
C SER A 233 17.01 4.48 5.61
N GLY A 234 16.03 3.61 5.89
CA GLY A 234 14.65 3.81 5.44
C GLY A 234 13.94 2.63 4.76
N TRP A 235 14.34 1.37 4.99
CA TRP A 235 13.71 0.15 4.41
C TRP A 235 12.21 -0.04 4.65
N TYR A 236 11.53 0.89 5.33
CA TYR A 236 10.09 0.85 5.56
C TYR A 236 9.25 1.51 4.46
N LYS A 237 9.84 2.20 3.47
CA LYS A 237 9.06 2.90 2.42
C LYS A 237 9.74 2.86 1.06
N GLY A 238 9.38 1.92 0.20
CA GLY A 238 9.46 2.16 -1.26
C GLY A 238 9.99 1.05 -2.16
N PHE A 239 10.64 0.00 -1.63
CA PHE A 239 11.02 -1.14 -2.48
C PHE A 239 10.03 -2.29 -2.33
N SER A 240 9.66 -2.88 -3.46
CA SER A 240 8.70 -3.98 -3.64
C SER A 240 9.19 -5.33 -3.10
N TYR A 241 9.91 -5.34 -1.98
CA TYR A 241 10.16 -6.55 -1.21
C TYR A 241 8.95 -6.80 -0.32
N HIS A 242 8.23 -7.89 -0.59
CA HIS A 242 7.05 -8.22 0.19
C HIS A 242 7.53 -8.82 1.51
N THR A 243 7.30 -8.03 2.57
CA THR A 243 7.39 -8.36 4.00
C THR A 243 8.78 -8.63 4.55
N VAL A 244 9.27 -7.68 5.35
CA VAL A 244 10.37 -7.85 6.31
C VAL A 244 9.72 -8.21 7.65
N PHE A 245 9.87 -9.46 8.11
CA PHE A 245 9.51 -9.82 9.48
C PHE A 245 10.79 -10.04 10.27
N SER A 246 10.98 -9.22 11.30
CA SER A 246 12.06 -9.37 12.27
C SER A 246 11.71 -10.43 13.31
N VAL A 247 12.54 -11.45 13.46
CA VAL A 247 12.64 -12.26 14.69
C VAL A 247 13.30 -11.37 15.75
N SER A 248 12.65 -10.31 16.22
CA SER A 248 13.26 -9.45 17.22
C SER A 248 13.06 -10.02 18.61
N ASP A 249 14.18 -10.20 19.31
CA ASP A 249 14.24 -10.35 20.75
C ASP A 249 13.47 -9.21 21.44
N SER A 250 12.67 -9.56 22.43
CA SER A 250 11.58 -8.75 22.98
C SER A 250 11.98 -7.44 23.67
N LYS A 251 13.26 -7.04 23.71
CA LYS A 251 13.71 -5.76 24.30
C LYS A 251 14.92 -5.07 23.65
N GLU A 252 15.67 -5.69 22.73
CA GLU A 252 16.84 -5.07 22.08
C GLU A 252 16.85 -5.34 20.57
N GLN A 253 16.82 -4.27 19.76
CA GLN A 253 16.78 -4.32 18.28
C GLN A 253 18.00 -4.98 17.60
N ASN A 254 19.00 -5.43 18.38
CA ASN A 254 20.30 -5.90 17.88
C ASN A 254 20.38 -7.39 17.52
N ASN A 255 19.29 -8.18 17.67
CA ASN A 255 19.26 -9.63 17.40
C ASN A 255 18.13 -10.07 16.44
N ALA A 256 17.64 -9.18 15.58
CA ALA A 256 16.56 -9.46 14.63
C ALA A 256 17.00 -10.16 13.33
N LEU A 257 16.56 -11.40 13.10
CA LEU A 257 16.60 -11.99 11.75
C LEU A 257 15.46 -11.44 10.90
N ALA A 258 15.78 -10.96 9.71
CA ALA A 258 14.78 -10.55 8.73
C ALA A 258 14.65 -11.62 7.63
N ILE A 259 13.47 -12.21 7.49
CA ILE A 259 13.17 -13.09 6.35
C ILE A 259 12.52 -12.23 5.27
N VAL A 260 13.06 -12.28 4.04
CA VAL A 260 12.60 -11.52 2.88
C VAL A 260 12.37 -12.48 1.72
N SER A 261 11.27 -12.32 1.00
CA SER A 261 10.97 -13.09 -0.21
C SER A 261 11.23 -12.20 -1.41
N ILE A 262 12.14 -12.64 -2.29
CA ILE A 262 12.34 -12.03 -3.60
C ILE A 262 11.33 -12.64 -4.55
N ASP A 263 10.13 -12.08 -4.57
CA ASP A 263 9.20 -12.34 -5.64
C ASP A 263 9.63 -11.58 -6.90
N ARG A 264 9.68 -12.29 -8.04
CA ARG A 264 9.78 -11.65 -9.37
C ARG A 264 8.68 -10.59 -9.50
N PRO A 265 8.98 -9.48 -10.16
CA PRO A 265 8.40 -8.22 -9.78
C PRO A 265 6.90 -8.18 -10.07
N ILE A 266 6.13 -8.09 -8.97
CA ILE A 266 4.78 -7.52 -8.92
C ILE A 266 4.81 -6.06 -9.44
N ILE A 267 5.97 -5.50 -9.79
CA ILE A 267 6.14 -4.20 -10.48
C ILE A 267 5.23 -4.13 -11.71
N GLY A 268 5.06 -5.19 -12.49
CA GLY A 268 4.10 -5.18 -13.60
C GLY A 268 2.66 -4.91 -13.13
N PHE A 269 2.22 -5.58 -12.07
CA PHE A 269 0.90 -5.36 -11.45
C PHE A 269 0.78 -4.01 -10.74
N ILE A 270 1.85 -3.52 -10.13
CA ILE A 270 1.92 -2.22 -9.44
C ILE A 270 1.82 -1.10 -10.48
N LEU A 271 2.69 -1.13 -11.49
CA LEU A 271 2.70 -0.18 -12.59
C LEU A 271 1.35 -0.19 -13.31
N TYR A 272 0.82 -1.36 -13.63
CA TYR A 272 -0.49 -1.48 -14.27
C TYR A 272 -1.64 -0.91 -13.42
N SER A 273 -1.63 -1.15 -12.10
CA SER A 273 -2.64 -0.59 -11.18
C SER A 273 -2.55 0.93 -11.03
N HIS A 274 -1.34 1.48 -10.99
CA HIS A 274 -1.18 2.93 -10.88
C HIS A 274 -1.54 3.61 -12.21
N VAL A 275 -1.12 3.05 -13.35
CA VAL A 275 -1.47 3.56 -14.67
C VAL A 275 -2.99 3.54 -14.89
N SER A 276 -3.69 2.46 -14.51
CA SER A 276 -5.15 2.40 -14.64
C SER A 276 -5.87 3.41 -13.75
N LEU A 277 -5.37 3.63 -12.52
CA LEU A 277 -5.91 4.65 -11.61
C LEU A 277 -5.71 6.08 -12.15
N TYR A 278 -4.51 6.41 -12.63
CA TYR A 278 -4.24 7.74 -13.20
C TYR A 278 -5.08 7.98 -14.45
N LEU A 279 -5.23 6.97 -15.31
CA LEU A 279 -6.08 7.05 -16.50
C LEU A 279 -7.56 7.23 -16.12
N PHE A 280 -8.04 6.52 -15.09
CA PHE A 280 -9.39 6.70 -14.56
C PHE A 280 -9.63 8.12 -14.05
N LEU A 281 -8.72 8.66 -13.22
CA LEU A 281 -8.83 10.02 -12.69
C LEU A 281 -8.80 11.08 -13.80
N PHE A 282 -7.97 10.86 -14.82
CA PHE A 282 -7.92 11.72 -15.99
C PHE A 282 -9.26 11.72 -16.76
N LEU A 283 -9.81 10.54 -17.08
CA LEU A 283 -11.08 10.43 -17.79
C LEU A 283 -12.27 10.96 -16.98
N LEU A 284 -12.25 10.78 -15.64
CA LEU A 284 -13.23 11.38 -14.74
C LEU A 284 -13.16 12.92 -14.80
N GLY A 285 -11.97 13.50 -14.81
CA GLY A 285 -11.77 14.94 -15.00
C GLY A 285 -12.33 15.44 -16.33
N VAL A 286 -12.10 14.69 -17.42
CA VAL A 286 -12.66 14.99 -18.75
C VAL A 286 -14.19 14.95 -18.73
N LEU A 287 -14.80 13.94 -18.08
CA LEU A 287 -16.26 13.84 -17.93
C LEU A 287 -16.85 15.03 -17.16
N ILE A 288 -16.22 15.44 -16.06
CA ILE A 288 -16.64 16.61 -15.28
C ILE A 288 -16.56 17.88 -16.12
N LEU A 289 -15.48 18.06 -16.88
CA LEU A 289 -15.32 19.19 -17.79
C LEU A 289 -16.39 19.19 -18.88
N LEU A 290 -16.66 18.05 -19.52
CA LEU A 290 -17.70 17.92 -20.53
C LEU A 290 -19.09 18.23 -19.96
N TYR A 291 -19.38 17.75 -18.75
CA TYR A 291 -20.62 18.08 -18.04
C TYR A 291 -20.77 19.59 -17.80
N TYR A 292 -19.71 20.25 -17.34
CA TYR A 292 -19.73 21.69 -17.10
C TYR A 292 -19.92 22.49 -18.40
N LEU A 293 -19.21 22.11 -19.46
CA LEU A 293 -19.35 22.72 -20.79
C LEU A 293 -20.76 22.52 -21.34
N GLN A 294 -21.33 21.33 -21.21
CA GLN A 294 -22.70 21.04 -21.65
C GLN A 294 -23.72 21.85 -20.86
N ARG A 295 -23.54 21.99 -19.54
CA ARG A 295 -24.40 22.81 -18.69
C ARG A 295 -24.38 24.28 -19.12
N LYS A 296 -23.19 24.83 -19.41
CA LYS A 296 -23.03 26.21 -19.89
C LYS A 296 -23.75 26.41 -21.23
N GLN A 297 -23.51 25.53 -22.22
CA GLN A 297 -24.19 25.61 -23.52
C GLN A 297 -25.72 25.51 -23.40
N ARG A 298 -26.23 24.62 -22.53
CA ARG A 298 -27.68 24.47 -22.31
C ARG A 298 -28.30 25.75 -21.74
N GLN A 299 -27.61 26.43 -20.83
CA GLN A 299 -28.06 27.72 -20.28
C GLN A 299 -28.09 28.81 -21.36
N GLU A 300 -27.05 28.90 -22.20
CA GLU A 300 -26.99 29.85 -23.31
C GLU A 300 -28.12 29.60 -24.34
N LYS A 301 -28.38 28.32 -24.69
CA LYS A 301 -29.51 27.95 -25.59
C LYS A 301 -30.87 28.30 -24.99
N LEU A 302 -31.10 28.01 -23.70
CA LEU A 302 -32.35 28.35 -23.01
C LEU A 302 -32.58 29.86 -22.98
N GLN A 303 -31.55 30.64 -22.68
CA GLN A 303 -31.64 32.10 -22.70
C GLN A 303 -31.90 32.67 -24.10
N ALA A 304 -31.25 32.11 -25.14
CA ALA A 304 -31.50 32.52 -26.52
C ALA A 304 -32.95 32.23 -26.95
N GLN A 305 -33.45 31.04 -26.61
CA GLN A 305 -34.82 30.63 -26.92
C GLN A 305 -35.87 31.47 -26.16
N GLU A 306 -35.62 31.80 -24.89
CA GLU A 306 -36.51 32.70 -24.13
C GLU A 306 -36.52 34.12 -24.70
N ARG A 307 -35.36 34.62 -25.17
CA ARG A 307 -35.29 35.92 -25.87
C ARG A 307 -36.07 35.88 -27.18
N GLU A 308 -35.89 34.85 -27.99
CA GLU A 308 -36.60 34.69 -29.27
C GLU A 308 -38.13 34.64 -29.07
N LEU A 309 -38.60 33.83 -28.12
CA LEU A 309 -40.02 33.76 -27.75
C LEU A 309 -40.57 35.11 -27.26
N PHE A 310 -39.77 35.82 -26.47
CA PHE A 310 -40.10 37.17 -25.99
C PHE A 310 -40.22 38.17 -27.15
N PHE A 311 -39.30 38.10 -28.13
CA PHE A 311 -39.37 38.92 -29.35
C PHE A 311 -40.62 38.61 -30.18
N ASP A 312 -40.96 37.33 -30.36
CA ASP A 312 -42.14 36.92 -31.14
C ASP A 312 -43.45 37.39 -30.52
N CYS A 313 -43.60 37.27 -29.19
CA CYS A 313 -44.78 37.75 -28.48
C CYS A 313 -45.00 39.26 -28.63
N LEU A 314 -43.92 40.03 -28.71
CA LEU A 314 -43.95 41.49 -28.79
C LEU A 314 -44.12 42.02 -30.21
N LYS A 315 -43.91 41.17 -31.24
CA LYS A 315 -44.04 41.54 -32.64
C LYS A 315 -45.45 42.06 -32.99
N ASN A 316 -46.47 41.55 -32.30
CA ASN A 316 -47.88 41.90 -32.55
C ASN A 316 -48.28 43.31 -32.07
N PHE A 317 -47.47 43.97 -31.23
CA PHE A 317 -47.82 45.26 -30.63
C PHE A 317 -47.22 46.48 -31.37
N ASN A 318 -46.57 46.26 -32.52
CA ASN A 318 -45.94 47.30 -33.35
C ASN A 318 -45.14 48.35 -32.52
N LEU A 319 -44.34 47.83 -31.59
CA LEU A 319 -43.46 48.64 -30.74
C LEU A 319 -42.28 49.15 -31.56
N SER A 320 -41.93 50.42 -31.38
CA SER A 320 -40.68 50.94 -31.92
C SER A 320 -39.49 50.30 -31.19
N LYS A 321 -38.32 50.28 -31.84
CA LYS A 321 -37.07 49.78 -31.24
C LYS A 321 -36.79 50.39 -29.86
N ARG A 322 -37.16 51.67 -29.65
CA ARG A 322 -36.94 52.37 -28.38
C ARG A 322 -37.96 51.98 -27.30
N GLU A 323 -39.22 51.79 -27.68
CA GLU A 323 -40.26 51.31 -26.77
C GLU A 323 -39.99 49.87 -26.31
N TYR A 324 -39.43 49.02 -27.19
CA TYR A 324 -38.98 47.67 -26.83
C TYR A 324 -37.90 47.69 -25.75
N ILE A 325 -36.84 48.47 -25.95
CA ILE A 325 -35.72 48.58 -24.98
C ILE A 325 -36.22 49.08 -23.63
N ILE A 326 -37.13 50.06 -23.63
CA ILE A 326 -37.74 50.59 -22.41
C ILE A 326 -38.60 49.51 -21.73
N LEU A 327 -39.34 48.72 -22.49
CA LEU A 327 -40.16 47.64 -21.96
C LEU A 327 -39.33 46.51 -21.33
N GLU A 328 -38.24 46.11 -21.97
CA GLU A 328 -37.30 45.12 -21.43
C GLU A 328 -36.75 45.57 -20.07
N LEU A 329 -36.34 46.84 -19.97
CA LEU A 329 -35.84 47.41 -18.71
C LEU A 329 -36.93 47.53 -17.63
N ILE A 330 -38.18 47.76 -18.01
CA ILE A 330 -39.32 47.76 -17.09
C ILE A 330 -39.54 46.36 -16.50
N CYS A 331 -39.54 45.33 -17.35
CA CYS A 331 -39.67 43.92 -16.95
C CYS A 331 -38.50 43.42 -16.10
N GLN A 332 -37.30 44.00 -16.28
CA GLN A 332 -36.15 43.76 -15.41
C GLN A 332 -36.22 44.50 -14.07
N GLY A 333 -37.29 45.27 -13.81
CA GLY A 333 -37.48 46.01 -12.56
C GLY A 333 -36.80 47.38 -12.49
N SER A 334 -36.20 47.88 -13.58
CA SER A 334 -35.46 49.16 -13.57
C SER A 334 -36.40 50.35 -13.35
N THR A 335 -36.07 51.29 -12.45
CA THR A 335 -36.90 52.48 -12.21
C THR A 335 -36.87 53.46 -13.39
N GLY A 336 -37.84 54.38 -13.49
CA GLY A 336 -37.85 55.38 -14.57
C GLY A 336 -36.57 56.23 -14.62
N LYS A 337 -35.97 56.51 -13.45
CA LYS A 337 -34.68 57.18 -13.30
C LYS A 337 -33.51 56.32 -13.80
N GLU A 338 -33.48 55.04 -13.45
CA GLU A 338 -32.45 54.11 -13.93
C GLU A 338 -32.53 53.89 -15.44
N ILE A 339 -33.74 53.82 -16.00
CA ILE A 339 -33.95 53.70 -17.45
C ILE A 339 -33.47 54.98 -18.16
N ALA A 340 -33.79 56.15 -17.61
CA ALA A 340 -33.32 57.43 -18.12
C ALA A 340 -31.79 57.50 -18.14
N TYR A 341 -31.14 57.06 -17.06
CA TYR A 341 -29.68 56.97 -16.95
C TYR A 341 -29.09 55.97 -17.97
N LYS A 342 -29.58 54.72 -18.01
CA LYS A 342 -29.09 53.66 -18.92
C LYS A 342 -29.23 54.03 -20.40
N LEU A 343 -30.27 54.78 -20.75
CA LEU A 343 -30.56 55.16 -22.12
C LEU A 343 -30.07 56.55 -22.52
N ASN A 344 -29.42 57.26 -21.58
CA ASN A 344 -29.00 58.66 -21.72
C ASN A 344 -30.15 59.57 -22.20
N LEU A 345 -31.29 59.51 -21.49
CA LEU A 345 -32.50 60.28 -21.78
C LEU A 345 -32.96 61.06 -20.54
N LYS A 346 -33.78 62.09 -20.74
CA LYS A 346 -34.47 62.76 -19.62
C LYS A 346 -35.57 61.85 -19.06
N GLU A 347 -35.80 61.91 -17.76
CA GLU A 347 -36.86 61.13 -17.10
C GLU A 347 -38.26 61.42 -17.71
N GLN A 348 -38.52 62.67 -18.10
CA GLN A 348 -39.76 63.05 -18.79
C GLN A 348 -39.91 62.34 -20.15
N THR A 349 -38.81 62.12 -20.86
CA THR A 349 -38.80 61.38 -22.12
C THR A 349 -39.15 59.91 -21.88
N ILE A 350 -38.67 59.30 -20.79
CA ILE A 350 -39.08 57.96 -20.38
C ILE A 350 -40.57 57.91 -20.06
N LYS A 351 -41.12 58.90 -19.35
CA LYS A 351 -42.58 58.98 -19.08
C LYS A 351 -43.42 59.05 -20.36
N ASN A 352 -42.96 59.78 -21.37
CA ASN A 352 -43.63 59.86 -22.66
C ASN A 352 -43.59 58.51 -23.39
N TYR A 353 -42.43 57.83 -23.38
CA TYR A 353 -42.31 56.49 -23.96
C TYR A 353 -43.15 55.46 -23.20
N THR A 354 -43.18 55.47 -21.87
CA THR A 354 -44.00 54.53 -21.08
C THR A 354 -45.49 54.77 -21.31
N SER A 355 -45.95 56.01 -21.45
CA SER A 355 -47.35 56.31 -21.78
C SER A 355 -47.75 55.75 -23.15
N ARG A 356 -46.91 55.93 -24.18
CA ARG A 356 -47.15 55.37 -25.53
C ARG A 356 -47.10 53.85 -25.52
N LEU A 357 -46.13 53.28 -24.82
CA LEU A 357 -45.96 51.85 -24.63
C LEU A 357 -47.18 51.21 -23.96
N TYR A 358 -47.71 51.81 -22.89
CA TYR A 358 -48.90 51.32 -22.20
C TYR A 358 -50.15 51.39 -23.08
N LYS A 359 -50.31 52.45 -23.88
CA LYS A 359 -51.36 52.54 -24.89
C LYS A 359 -51.26 51.43 -25.92
N LYS A 360 -50.07 51.14 -26.43
CA LYS A 360 -49.84 50.06 -27.42
C LYS A 360 -50.09 48.67 -26.83
N LEU A 361 -49.78 48.47 -25.54
CA LEU A 361 -50.02 47.20 -24.83
C LEU A 361 -51.46 47.06 -24.30
N GLY A 362 -52.27 48.12 -24.33
CA GLY A 362 -53.64 48.14 -23.80
C GLY A 362 -53.73 48.06 -22.27
N VAL A 363 -52.74 48.62 -21.56
CA VAL A 363 -52.63 48.58 -20.09
C VAL A 363 -52.54 50.00 -19.51
N THR A 364 -52.79 50.15 -18.21
CA THR A 364 -52.83 51.47 -17.55
C THR A 364 -51.60 51.75 -16.67
N GLY A 365 -50.86 50.70 -16.30
CA GLY A 365 -49.76 50.83 -15.35
C GLY A 365 -48.61 49.85 -15.57
N ARG A 366 -47.52 50.12 -14.84
CA ARG A 366 -46.28 49.32 -14.89
C ARG A 366 -46.52 47.86 -14.51
N VAL A 367 -47.29 47.64 -13.44
CA VAL A 367 -47.60 46.30 -12.93
C VAL A 367 -48.42 45.52 -13.96
N GLU A 368 -49.45 46.14 -14.52
CA GLU A 368 -50.28 45.54 -15.58
C GLU A 368 -49.47 45.25 -16.85
N ALA A 369 -48.55 46.14 -17.25
CA ALA A 369 -47.65 45.91 -18.38
C ALA A 369 -46.77 44.68 -18.17
N CYS A 370 -46.16 44.55 -16.98
CA CYS A 370 -45.37 43.36 -16.63
C CYS A 370 -46.24 42.09 -16.58
N GLN A 371 -47.45 42.17 -16.01
CA GLN A 371 -48.38 41.04 -15.96
C GLN A 371 -48.83 40.60 -17.35
N ARG A 372 -49.16 41.54 -18.24
CA ARG A 372 -49.59 41.26 -19.61
C ARG A 372 -48.51 40.57 -20.42
N ILE A 373 -47.26 40.98 -20.25
CA ILE A 373 -46.12 40.36 -20.92
C ILE A 373 -45.84 38.98 -20.35
N ASN A 374 -45.87 38.84 -19.02
CA ASN A 374 -45.72 37.54 -18.39
C ASN A 374 -46.84 36.57 -18.81
N SER A 375 -48.08 37.04 -18.98
CA SER A 375 -49.18 36.20 -19.47
C SER A 375 -48.92 35.74 -20.90
N LEU A 376 -48.46 36.63 -21.79
CA LEU A 376 -48.13 36.31 -23.18
C LEU A 376 -46.96 35.31 -23.28
N ILE A 377 -45.91 35.51 -22.49
CA ILE A 377 -44.78 34.56 -22.41
C ILE A 377 -45.27 33.21 -21.88
N MET A 378 -46.16 33.19 -20.89
CA MET A 378 -46.71 31.95 -20.33
C MET A 378 -47.62 31.22 -21.32
N GLU A 379 -48.43 31.94 -22.09
CA GLU A 379 -49.26 31.40 -23.18
C GLU A 379 -48.37 30.82 -24.30
N ALA A 380 -47.34 31.55 -24.73
CA ALA A 380 -46.40 31.08 -25.74
C ALA A 380 -45.55 29.88 -25.26
N LYS A 381 -45.18 29.84 -23.96
CA LYS A 381 -44.52 28.69 -23.35
C LYS A 381 -45.43 27.45 -23.28
N LYS A 382 -46.75 27.62 -23.22
CA LYS A 382 -47.73 26.50 -23.25
C LYS A 382 -47.91 25.95 -24.67
N THR A 383 -47.96 26.81 -25.69
CA THR A 383 -48.13 26.38 -27.09
C THR A 383 -46.90 25.67 -27.67
N VAL A 384 -45.69 26.00 -27.21
CA VAL A 384 -44.43 25.34 -27.64
C VAL A 384 -44.18 23.99 -26.93
N LYS A 385 -44.93 23.67 -25.87
CA LYS A 385 -44.74 22.46 -25.05
C LYS A 385 -45.63 21.27 -25.44
N TYR A 386 -46.46 21.41 -26.48
CA TYR A 386 -47.34 20.35 -27.00
C TYR A 386 -47.00 20.03 -28.46
#